data_AF-X0U0X7-F1
#
_entry.id   AF-X0U0X7-F1
#
_cell.length_a   1.000
_cell.length_b   1.000
_cell.length_c   1.000
_cell.angle_alpha   90.00
_cell.angle_beta   90.00
_cell.angle_gamma   90.00
#
_symmetry.space_group_name_H-M   'P 1'
#
loop_
_entity.id
_entity.type
_entity.pdbx_description
1 polymer ?
#
loop_
_entity_poly.entity_id
_entity_poly.type
_entity_poly.pdbx_seq_one_letter_code
_entity_poly.pdbx_strand_id
1 'polypeptide(L)'
;MKKEDTTKGNRYGMVIDLDKCTGCGVCLIACASENNVPVMYDESDKTRNITWLQIYMVTNGKEFPETEVVYIPRPCMQCDNPPRANSGL
;
A
#
# COMPACT_ATOMS: atom_id res chain seq x y z
N MET A 1 -16.98 -2.05 31.43
CA MET A 1 -15.71 -1.30 31.29
C MET A 1 -14.57 -2.29 31.46
N LYS A 2 -13.91 -2.72 30.38
CA LYS A 2 -12.78 -3.65 30.47
C LYS A 2 -11.55 -2.83 30.90
N LYS A 3 -10.86 -3.26 31.96
CA LYS A 3 -9.61 -2.65 32.42
C LYS A 3 -8.56 -2.82 31.33
N GLU A 4 -7.95 -1.72 30.89
CA GLU A 4 -6.82 -1.74 29.98
C GLU A 4 -5.57 -2.19 30.74
N ASP A 5 -4.96 -3.27 30.27
CA ASP A 5 -3.69 -3.78 30.74
C ASP A 5 -2.58 -2.95 30.09
N THR A 6 -2.00 -2.02 30.85
CA THR A 6 -1.00 -1.04 30.39
C THR A 6 0.40 -1.65 30.15
N THR A 7 0.55 -2.98 30.22
CA THR A 7 1.83 -3.67 30.03
C THR A 7 2.06 -4.15 28.59
N LYS A 8 1.05 -4.08 27.71
CA LYS A 8 1.18 -4.40 26.28
C LYS A 8 1.44 -3.13 25.47
N GLY A 9 2.49 -3.14 24.66
CA GLY A 9 2.82 -2.03 23.75
C GLY A 9 1.68 -1.65 22.80
N ASN A 10 1.75 -0.44 22.26
CA ASN A 10 0.74 0.08 21.34
C ASN A 10 0.60 -0.79 20.09
N ARG A 11 -0.64 -1.06 19.68
CA ARG A 11 -0.95 -1.69 18.38
C ARG A 11 -1.31 -0.60 17.38
N TYR A 12 -0.48 -0.44 16.36
CA TYR A 12 -0.68 0.52 15.29
C TYR A 12 -1.45 -0.10 14.13
N GLY A 13 -2.29 0.70 13.48
CA GLY A 13 -3.02 0.32 12.28
C GLY A 13 -3.12 1.51 11.33
N MET A 14 -3.26 1.22 10.04
CA MET A 14 -3.42 2.22 8.98
C MET A 14 -4.69 1.91 8.20
N VAL A 15 -5.52 2.92 7.97
CA VAL A 15 -6.73 2.82 7.15
C VAL A 15 -6.66 3.87 6.05
N ILE A 16 -6.97 3.45 4.82
CA ILE A 16 -6.98 4.31 3.64
C ILE A 16 -8.42 4.37 3.13
N ASP A 17 -8.98 5.57 3.06
CA ASP A 17 -10.29 5.85 2.50
C ASP A 17 -10.21 5.87 0.97
N LEU A 18 -10.75 4.83 0.33
CA LEU A 18 -10.66 4.64 -1.12
C LEU A 18 -11.57 5.60 -1.90
N ASP A 19 -12.67 6.08 -1.30
CA ASP A 19 -13.59 7.01 -1.95
C ASP A 19 -12.96 8.39 -2.14
N LYS A 20 -11.97 8.73 -1.30
CA LYS A 20 -11.16 9.96 -1.43
C LYS A 20 -9.89 9.77 -2.24
N CYS A 21 -9.54 8.54 -2.59
CA CYS A 21 -8.31 8.27 -3.32
C CYS A 21 -8.49 8.57 -4.81
N THR A 22 -7.88 9.66 -5.27
CA THR A 22 -7.92 10.07 -6.68
C THR A 22 -6.79 9.49 -7.53
N GLY A 23 -5.89 8.69 -6.93
CA GLY A 23 -4.71 8.17 -7.62
C GLY A 23 -3.60 9.20 -7.86
N CYS A 24 -3.56 10.31 -7.11
CA CYS A 24 -2.62 11.42 -7.34
C CYS A 24 -1.13 11.08 -7.17
N GLY A 25 -0.78 9.94 -6.56
CA GLY A 25 0.60 9.50 -6.43
C GLY A 25 1.45 10.19 -5.36
N VAL A 26 0.91 11.17 -4.62
CA VAL A 26 1.70 11.90 -3.60
C VAL A 26 2.19 10.98 -2.47
N CYS A 27 1.36 10.00 -2.06
CA CYS A 27 1.76 9.01 -1.06
C CYS A 27 2.92 8.10 -1.51
N LEU A 28 3.06 7.87 -2.82
CA LEU A 28 4.18 7.12 -3.40
C LEU A 28 5.49 7.89 -3.22
N ILE A 29 5.48 9.17 -3.62
CA ILE A 29 6.66 10.05 -3.57
C ILE A 29 7.07 10.27 -2.11
N ALA A 30 6.11 10.53 -1.23
CA ALA A 30 6.37 10.68 0.20
C ALA A 30 7.03 9.42 0.78
N CYS A 31 6.50 8.23 0.48
CA CYS A 31 7.08 6.98 0.97
C CYS A 31 8.52 6.79 0.45
N ALA A 32 8.76 7.03 -0.84
CA ALA A 32 10.11 6.91 -1.41
C ALA A 32 11.10 7.91 -0.80
N SER A 33 10.69 9.16 -0.62
CA SER A 33 11.50 10.23 -0.04
C SER A 33 11.88 9.95 1.41
N GLU A 34 10.92 9.55 2.24
CA GLU A 34 11.13 9.30 3.67
C GLU A 34 11.95 8.04 3.94
N ASN A 35 11.94 7.07 3.01
CA ASN A 35 12.58 5.76 3.22
C ASN A 35 13.79 5.52 2.31
N ASN A 36 14.29 6.55 1.64
CA ASN A 36 15.47 6.49 0.77
C ASN A 36 15.37 5.38 -0.29
N VAL A 37 14.19 5.19 -0.87
CA VAL A 37 13.98 4.21 -1.94
C VAL A 37 14.79 4.65 -3.17
N PRO A 38 15.70 3.81 -3.70
CA PRO A 38 16.57 4.19 -4.79
C PRO A 38 15.79 4.33 -6.10
N VAL A 39 16.17 5.33 -6.90
CA VAL A 39 15.70 5.45 -8.28
C VAL A 39 16.59 4.57 -9.15
N MET A 40 15.96 3.70 -9.95
CA MET A 40 16.68 2.83 -10.88
C MET A 40 16.96 3.57 -12.20
N TYR A 41 18.13 3.35 -12.80
CA TYR A 41 18.45 3.93 -14.12
C TYR A 41 17.58 3.33 -15.24
N ASP A 42 17.18 2.07 -15.08
CA ASP A 42 16.28 1.36 -15.98
C ASP A 42 15.17 0.67 -15.16
N GLU A 43 13.93 1.07 -15.43
CA GLU A 43 12.71 0.51 -14.82
C GLU A 43 11.86 -0.28 -15.83
N SER A 44 12.42 -0.64 -17.00
CA SER A 44 11.72 -1.45 -18.00
C SER A 44 11.35 -2.83 -17.46
N ASP A 45 12.20 -3.42 -16.61
CA ASP A 45 11.91 -4.65 -15.89
C ASP A 45 11.04 -4.39 -14.66
N LYS A 46 9.72 -4.52 -14.86
CA LYS A 46 8.71 -4.36 -13.81
C LYS A 46 8.83 -5.38 -12.67
N THR A 47 9.57 -6.47 -12.85
CA THR A 47 9.79 -7.46 -11.77
C THR A 47 10.88 -7.03 -10.80
N ARG A 48 11.75 -6.10 -11.21
CA ARG A 48 12.88 -5.59 -10.43
C ARG A 48 12.73 -4.14 -9.97
N ASN A 49 11.54 -3.55 -10.16
CA ASN A 49 11.25 -2.21 -9.65
C ASN A 49 11.26 -2.22 -8.10
N ILE A 50 11.93 -1.25 -7.51
CA ILE A 50 12.03 -1.09 -6.06
C ILE A 50 11.02 -0.01 -5.64
N THR A 51 9.83 -0.45 -5.21
CA THR A 51 8.80 0.43 -4.66
C THR A 51 8.06 -0.24 -3.50
N TRP A 52 7.79 0.50 -2.44
CA TRP A 52 7.20 -0.03 -1.20
C TRP A 52 5.69 0.17 -1.10
N LEU A 53 5.16 1.10 -1.89
CA LEU A 53 3.74 1.38 -2.03
C LEU A 53 3.44 1.40 -3.52
N GLN A 54 2.34 0.79 -3.97
CA GLN A 54 1.91 0.91 -5.37
C GLN A 54 0.46 1.37 -5.43
N ILE A 55 0.09 2.14 -6.45
CA ILE A 55 -1.31 2.50 -6.68
C ILE A 55 -1.80 1.69 -7.89
N TYR A 56 -2.79 0.85 -7.65
CA TYR A 56 -3.44 0.10 -8.73
C TYR A 56 -4.67 0.84 -9.20
N MET A 57 -4.78 1.02 -10.51
CA MET A 57 -6.02 1.45 -11.15
C MET A 57 -6.83 0.20 -11.50
N VAL A 58 -8.02 0.10 -10.94
CA VAL A 58 -8.96 -0.98 -11.21
C VAL A 58 -10.17 -0.41 -11.93
N THR A 59 -10.64 -1.08 -12.96
CA THR A 59 -11.83 -0.69 -13.71
C THR A 59 -12.89 -1.78 -13.69
N ASN A 60 -14.15 -1.39 -13.82
CA ASN A 60 -15.26 -2.32 -14.05
C ASN A 60 -15.27 -2.92 -15.48
N GLY A 61 -14.40 -2.44 -16.38
CA GLY A 61 -14.24 -2.97 -17.73
C GLY A 61 -15.37 -2.62 -18.70
N LYS A 62 -16.31 -1.77 -18.29
CA LYS A 62 -17.41 -1.32 -19.13
C LYS A 62 -16.99 -0.15 -20.03
N GLU A 63 -17.69 0.02 -21.14
CA GLU A 63 -17.52 1.18 -22.03
C GLU A 63 -18.20 2.43 -21.46
N PHE A 64 -17.80 3.59 -21.99
CA PHE A 64 -18.40 4.87 -21.65
C PHE A 64 -19.90 4.88 -22.04
N PRO A 65 -20.81 5.40 -21.20
CA PRO A 65 -20.57 6.18 -19.98
C PRO A 65 -20.56 5.36 -18.68
N GLU A 66 -20.65 4.03 -18.74
CA GLU A 66 -20.73 3.17 -17.55
C GLU A 66 -19.37 2.79 -16.96
N THR A 67 -18.26 3.25 -17.57
CA THR A 67 -16.91 2.99 -17.06
C THR A 67 -16.73 3.58 -15.67
N GLU A 68 -16.30 2.73 -14.74
CA GLU A 68 -15.90 3.15 -13.39
C GLU A 68 -14.43 2.80 -13.17
N VAL A 69 -13.75 3.64 -12.40
CA VAL A 69 -12.34 3.51 -12.04
C VAL A 69 -12.17 3.75 -10.55
N VAL A 70 -11.42 2.87 -9.90
CA VAL A 70 -11.03 2.97 -8.49
C VAL A 70 -9.52 2.85 -8.37
N TYR A 71 -8.93 3.64 -7.46
CA TYR A 71 -7.51 3.58 -7.16
C TYR A 71 -7.29 2.90 -5.81
N ILE A 72 -6.41 1.89 -5.79
CA ILE A 72 -6.10 1.11 -4.59
C ILE A 72 -4.61 1.27 -4.26
N PRO A 73 -4.26 2.16 -3.30
CA PRO A 73 -2.93 2.19 -2.72
C PRO A 73 -2.67 0.91 -1.92
N ARG A 74 -1.57 0.23 -2.24
CA ARG A 74 -1.18 -1.08 -1.71
C ARG A 74 0.22 -1.01 -1.13
N PRO A 75 0.37 -0.62 0.14
CA PRO A 75 1.58 -0.84 0.91
C PRO A 75 1.65 -2.28 1.46
N CYS A 76 2.70 -2.59 2.21
CA CYS A 76 2.69 -3.74 3.12
C CYS A 76 1.56 -3.59 4.16
N MET A 77 0.70 -4.61 4.30
CA MET A 77 -0.47 -4.56 5.18
C MET A 77 -0.18 -4.87 6.65
N GLN A 78 1.08 -5.17 7.00
CA GLN A 78 1.50 -5.48 8.37
C GLN A 78 0.63 -6.56 9.04
N CYS A 79 0.46 -7.69 8.36
CA CYS A 79 -0.38 -8.79 8.81
C CYS A 79 0.06 -9.31 10.19
N ASP A 80 -0.90 -9.62 11.06
CA ASP A 80 -0.67 -10.24 12.39
C ASP A 80 -0.05 -11.64 12.29
N ASN A 81 -0.40 -12.38 11.23
CA ASN A 81 0.19 -13.67 10.88
C ASN A 81 0.85 -13.59 9.49
N PRO A 82 2.04 -12.98 9.36
CA PRO A 82 2.67 -12.75 8.07
C PRO A 82 3.30 -14.06 7.53
N PRO A 83 2.91 -14.52 6.34
CA PRO A 83 3.44 -15.77 5.79
C PRO A 83 4.97 -15.73 5.60
N ARG A 84 5.54 -14.55 5.28
CA ARG A 84 6.98 -14.37 5.08
C ARG A 84 7.81 -14.45 6.35
N ALA A 85 7.27 -14.14 7.53
CA ALA A 85 8.02 -14.28 8.78
C ALA A 85 7.93 -15.72 9.33
N ASN A 86 6.86 -16.43 8.98
CA ASN A 86 6.56 -17.77 9.48
C ASN A 86 6.96 -18.88 8.51
N SER A 87 7.42 -18.54 7.30
CA SER A 87 7.80 -19.50 6.26
C SER A 87 9.16 -20.16 6.48
N GLY A 88 9.93 -19.77 7.51
CA GLY A 88 11.20 -20.43 7.87
C GLY A 88 12.26 -20.49 6.76
N LEU A 89 12.11 -19.65 5.74
CA LEU A 89 13.11 -19.38 4.69
C LEU A 89 13.91 -18.14 5.06
#